data_AF-A0A0D2AW13-F1
#
_entry.id   AF-A0A0D2AW13-F1
#
_cell.length_a   1.000
_cell.length_b   1.000
_cell.length_c   1.000
_cell.angle_alpha   90.00
_cell.angle_beta   90.00
_cell.angle_gamma   90.00
#
_symmetry.space_group_name_H-M   'P 1'
#
loop_
_entity.id
_entity.type
_entity.pdbx_description
1 polymer ?
#
loop_
_entity_poly.entity_id
_entity_poly.type
_entity_poly.pdbx_seq_one_letter_code
_entity_poly.pdbx_strand_id
1 'polypeptide(L)'
;MYKQFGLMLLASAALACTDSSTAQGPWEQCGGINWTGGTTCQSGWTCLEQNPYYSQCLQSSSLSSSVSSSVPVAPTSEPAPASSATPQTNSASSSTSSATPSSSTSPATGGGLTYKASMTHYGAGDTFGSPNCNTNTAACAFYTYPGFSAAVSQNVFGVGPGAGAGPACGTCWKLVGETDSSGNKLSNAGTSIVVMVNNLCPADGNPLCAQNGLSDTNQYGANVNFDLCSDSGAQEAFFGDSGVGLAIGSATQVDCSEWSGTVVH
;
A
#
# COMPACT_ATOMS: atom_id res chain seq x y z
N MET A 1 -14.79 27.45 -84.39
CA MET A 1 -15.92 27.11 -83.51
C MET A 1 -15.36 26.85 -82.12
N TYR A 2 -15.75 27.70 -81.17
CA TYR A 2 -15.39 27.62 -79.75
C TYR A 2 -16.07 26.43 -79.06
N LYS A 3 -15.34 25.74 -78.17
CA LYS A 3 -15.78 25.23 -76.85
C LYS A 3 -14.75 24.22 -76.32
N GLN A 4 -14.43 24.07 -75.04
CA GLN A 4 -14.54 24.85 -73.80
C GLN A 4 -13.87 23.96 -72.74
N PHE A 5 -13.01 24.58 -71.94
CA PHE A 5 -12.52 24.23 -70.60
C PHE A 5 -12.94 22.92 -69.91
N GLY A 6 -11.97 22.25 -69.30
CA GLY A 6 -12.18 21.24 -68.25
C GLY A 6 -10.89 20.81 -67.57
N LEU A 7 -10.25 21.70 -66.81
CA LEU A 7 -9.15 21.40 -65.90
C LEU A 7 -9.69 20.52 -64.75
N MET A 8 -9.50 19.20 -64.82
CA MET A 8 -9.80 18.29 -63.70
C MET A 8 -8.74 18.46 -62.61
N LEU A 9 -9.12 19.16 -61.54
CA LEU A 9 -8.44 19.16 -60.25
C LEU A 9 -8.57 17.76 -59.62
N LEU A 10 -7.44 17.04 -59.50
CA LEU A 10 -7.31 15.90 -58.60
C LEU A 10 -7.27 16.44 -57.17
N ALA A 11 -8.39 16.35 -56.46
CA ALA A 11 -8.46 16.63 -55.03
C ALA A 11 -7.76 15.49 -54.26
N SER A 12 -6.60 15.77 -53.69
CA SER A 12 -5.96 14.93 -52.69
C SER A 12 -6.84 14.89 -51.44
N ALA A 13 -7.52 13.77 -51.19
CA ALA A 13 -8.22 13.53 -49.94
C ALA A 13 -7.18 13.31 -48.84
N ALA A 14 -6.98 14.33 -47.99
CA ALA A 14 -6.30 14.12 -46.71
C ALA A 14 -7.21 13.27 -45.83
N LEU A 15 -6.81 12.03 -45.55
CA LEU A 15 -7.36 11.24 -44.44
C LEU A 15 -6.99 11.97 -43.15
N ALA A 16 -7.93 12.73 -42.61
CA ALA A 16 -7.84 13.19 -41.23
C ALA A 16 -7.94 11.94 -40.33
N CYS A 17 -6.87 11.65 -39.59
CA CYS A 17 -6.87 10.65 -38.53
C CYS A 17 -7.77 11.19 -37.41
N THR A 18 -8.98 10.66 -37.29
CA THR A 18 -9.82 10.90 -36.12
C THR A 18 -9.41 9.92 -35.03
N ASP A 19 -8.38 10.26 -34.25
CA ASP A 19 -8.10 9.60 -32.97
C ASP A 19 -9.23 9.92 -31.99
N SER A 20 -10.32 9.15 -32.09
CA SER A 20 -11.31 9.06 -31.03
C SER A 20 -10.69 8.27 -29.88
N SER A 21 -9.81 8.92 -29.13
CA SER A 21 -9.32 8.41 -27.83
C SER A 21 -10.48 8.45 -26.83
N THR A 22 -11.42 7.52 -27.01
CA THR A 22 -12.47 7.27 -26.04
C THR A 22 -11.81 6.79 -24.75
N ALA A 23 -12.21 7.42 -23.64
CA ALA A 23 -11.73 7.03 -22.33
C ALA A 23 -12.12 5.56 -22.09
N GLN A 24 -11.13 4.74 -21.76
CA GLN A 24 -11.29 3.32 -21.51
C GLN A 24 -12.07 3.11 -20.21
N GLY A 25 -12.97 2.13 -20.24
CA GLY A 25 -13.83 1.81 -19.11
C GLY A 25 -13.05 1.23 -17.92
N PRO A 26 -13.72 1.06 -16.78
CA PRO A 26 -13.20 0.29 -15.65
C PRO A 26 -12.63 -1.06 -16.10
N TRP A 27 -11.40 -1.37 -15.71
CA TRP A 27 -10.72 -2.64 -16.02
C TRP A 27 -10.42 -2.89 -17.52
N GLU A 28 -10.62 -1.89 -18.37
CA GLU A 28 -10.29 -1.99 -19.80
C GLU A 28 -8.80 -1.78 -20.06
N GLN A 29 -8.30 -2.29 -21.18
CA GLN A 29 -6.92 -2.07 -21.61
C GLN A 29 -6.73 -0.61 -22.01
N CYS A 30 -5.69 0.03 -21.48
CA CYS A 30 -5.36 1.43 -21.71
C CYS A 30 -3.90 1.63 -22.14
N GLY A 31 -3.17 0.57 -22.44
CA GLY A 31 -1.77 0.67 -22.85
C GLY A 31 -1.13 -0.68 -23.15
N GLY A 32 0.12 -0.62 -23.60
CA GLY A 32 0.92 -1.76 -24.00
C GLY A 32 1.56 -1.58 -25.38
N ILE A 33 2.66 -2.30 -25.60
CA ILE A 33 3.32 -2.37 -26.92
C ILE A 33 2.31 -2.85 -27.97
N ASN A 34 2.21 -2.10 -29.07
CA ASN A 34 1.25 -2.29 -30.18
C ASN A 34 -0.23 -2.03 -29.84
N TRP A 35 -0.56 -1.48 -28.67
CA TRP A 35 -1.91 -1.00 -28.38
C TRP A 35 -2.22 0.26 -29.21
N THR A 36 -3.30 0.22 -29.99
CA THR A 36 -3.77 1.36 -30.81
C THR A 36 -5.06 1.98 -30.28
N GLY A 37 -5.55 1.53 -29.12
CA GLY A 37 -6.78 2.04 -28.50
C GLY A 37 -6.54 3.23 -27.58
N GLY A 38 -7.54 3.60 -26.79
CA GLY A 38 -7.44 4.74 -25.89
C GLY A 38 -6.40 4.52 -24.80
N THR A 39 -5.64 5.56 -24.44
CA THR A 39 -4.63 5.52 -23.37
C THR A 39 -5.09 6.18 -22.06
N THR A 40 -6.27 6.79 -22.09
CA THR A 40 -6.87 7.50 -20.96
C THR A 40 -7.99 6.64 -20.39
N CYS A 41 -8.08 6.55 -19.06
CA CYS A 41 -9.18 5.88 -18.38
C CYS A 41 -10.30 6.87 -18.04
N GLN A 42 -11.53 6.35 -17.86
CA GLN A 42 -12.66 7.13 -17.37
C GLN A 42 -12.32 7.81 -16.02
N SER A 43 -12.90 8.98 -15.75
CA SER A 43 -12.68 9.72 -14.50
C SER A 43 -12.75 8.83 -13.25
N GLY A 44 -11.74 8.92 -12.38
CA GLY A 44 -11.61 8.06 -11.19
C GLY A 44 -10.81 6.78 -11.42
N TRP A 45 -10.34 6.53 -12.64
CA TRP A 45 -9.51 5.40 -13.01
C TRP A 45 -8.17 5.88 -13.58
N THR A 46 -7.12 5.11 -13.35
CA THR A 46 -5.74 5.39 -13.76
C THR A 46 -5.25 4.23 -14.59
N CYS A 47 -4.58 4.52 -15.71
CA CYS A 47 -3.97 3.49 -16.53
C CYS A 47 -2.70 2.98 -15.85
N LEU A 48 -2.73 1.77 -15.31
CA LEU A 48 -1.59 1.16 -14.65
C LEU A 48 -0.99 0.08 -15.54
N GLU A 49 0.30 0.19 -15.81
CA GLU A 49 1.06 -0.83 -16.55
C GLU A 49 1.17 -2.09 -15.71
N GLN A 50 0.71 -3.23 -16.27
CA GLN A 50 0.90 -4.54 -15.64
C GLN A 50 2.08 -5.28 -16.26
N ASN A 51 2.28 -5.11 -17.57
CA ASN A 51 3.45 -5.59 -18.28
C ASN A 51 3.67 -4.76 -19.56
N PRO A 52 4.81 -4.92 -20.26
CA PRO A 52 5.12 -4.09 -21.43
C PRO A 52 4.09 -4.16 -22.55
N TYR A 53 3.30 -5.22 -22.64
CA TYR A 53 2.27 -5.42 -23.67
C TYR A 53 0.85 -5.09 -23.18
N TYR A 54 0.68 -4.75 -21.89
CA TYR A 54 -0.64 -4.58 -21.29
C TYR A 54 -0.65 -3.62 -20.09
N SER A 55 -1.43 -2.55 -20.23
CA SER A 55 -1.80 -1.64 -19.14
C SER A 55 -3.31 -1.62 -18.99
N GLN A 56 -3.82 -1.54 -17.75
CA GLN A 56 -5.25 -1.62 -17.45
C GLN A 56 -5.74 -0.43 -16.63
N CYS A 57 -6.97 0.00 -16.87
CA CYS A 57 -7.64 1.00 -16.05
C CYS A 57 -7.98 0.44 -14.69
N LEU A 58 -7.33 0.97 -13.65
CA LEU A 58 -7.52 0.59 -12.25
C LEU A 58 -7.87 1.83 -11.42
N GLN A 59 -8.64 1.69 -10.35
CA GLN A 59 -8.89 2.81 -9.44
C GLN A 59 -7.60 3.12 -8.68
N SER A 60 -7.00 4.29 -8.92
CA SER A 60 -6.09 4.86 -7.93
C SER A 60 -6.92 5.10 -6.67
N SER A 61 -6.54 4.48 -5.56
CA SER A 61 -7.07 4.81 -4.25
C SER A 61 -6.64 6.22 -3.86
N SER A 62 -7.29 7.23 -4.46
CA SER A 62 -7.31 8.61 -4.03
C SER A 62 -8.75 9.07 -4.08
N LEU A 63 -9.32 9.23 -2.89
CA LEU A 63 -10.60 9.84 -2.58
C LEU A 63 -11.04 10.90 -3.60
N SER A 64 -12.10 10.59 -4.35
CA SER A 64 -12.95 11.62 -4.91
C SER A 64 -13.72 12.26 -3.74
N SER A 65 -13.32 13.47 -3.40
CA SER A 65 -14.11 14.44 -2.64
C SER A 65 -15.50 14.56 -3.28
N SER A 66 -16.56 14.19 -2.56
CA SER A 66 -17.90 14.66 -2.90
C SER A 66 -18.08 16.06 -2.27
N VAL A 67 -17.68 17.09 -3.03
CA VAL A 67 -18.08 18.48 -2.78
C VAL A 67 -19.53 18.62 -3.20
N SER A 68 -20.43 18.91 -2.25
CA SER A 68 -21.73 19.53 -2.56
C SER A 68 -21.64 21.03 -2.30
N SER A 69 -22.04 21.77 -3.32
CA SER A 69 -21.89 23.22 -3.51
C SER A 69 -23.11 24.01 -3.01
N SER A 70 -22.98 25.35 -3.02
CA SER A 70 -23.98 26.44 -2.91
C SER A 70 -23.82 27.29 -1.62
N VAL A 71 -23.69 28.63 -1.56
CA VAL A 71 -23.72 29.82 -2.48
C VAL A 71 -23.03 30.99 -1.72
N PRO A 72 -22.41 32.01 -2.36
CA PRO A 72 -21.75 33.12 -1.64
C PRO A 72 -22.66 34.34 -1.42
N VAL A 73 -22.60 34.97 -0.23
CA VAL A 73 -23.09 36.33 0.02
C VAL A 73 -22.19 37.03 1.06
N ALA A 74 -21.68 38.22 0.72
CA ALA A 74 -20.90 39.14 1.56
C ALA A 74 -21.75 40.40 1.90
N PRO A 75 -21.19 41.48 2.50
CA PRO A 75 -20.80 41.67 3.91
C PRO A 75 -21.54 42.89 4.54
N THR A 76 -21.64 43.03 5.87
CA THR A 76 -22.02 44.33 6.53
C THR A 76 -21.59 44.40 8.03
N SER A 77 -20.70 45.37 8.33
CA SER A 77 -20.61 46.37 9.43
C SER A 77 -21.19 46.08 10.83
N GLU A 78 -20.41 46.09 11.95
CA GLU A 78 -19.98 47.24 12.82
C GLU A 78 -20.61 47.08 14.25
N PRO A 79 -20.18 47.75 15.36
CA PRO A 79 -18.88 47.83 16.07
C PRO A 79 -18.94 47.30 17.53
N ALA A 80 -17.82 47.49 18.27
CA ALA A 80 -17.55 47.14 19.67
C ALA A 80 -18.42 47.84 20.75
N PRO A 81 -18.27 47.44 22.04
CA PRO A 81 -17.42 48.29 22.90
C PRO A 81 -16.52 47.53 23.90
N ALA A 82 -15.64 48.33 24.50
CA ALA A 82 -14.47 48.00 25.29
C ALA A 82 -14.67 48.03 26.81
N SER A 83 -13.78 47.35 27.55
CA SER A 83 -13.21 47.72 28.87
C SER A 83 -12.47 46.52 29.49
N SER A 84 -11.41 46.64 30.29
CA SER A 84 -10.57 47.77 30.70
C SER A 84 -9.33 47.21 31.45
N ALA A 85 -8.18 47.88 31.27
CA ALA A 85 -7.10 48.23 32.23
C ALA A 85 -6.29 47.10 32.97
N THR A 86 -4.98 46.86 32.66
CA THR A 86 -3.67 47.50 33.09
C THR A 86 -2.94 46.70 34.21
N PRO A 87 -1.66 46.97 34.58
CA PRO A 87 -0.40 47.11 33.80
C PRO A 87 0.79 46.31 34.43
N GLN A 88 1.91 46.11 33.69
CA GLN A 88 3.35 46.11 34.16
C GLN A 88 4.27 45.46 33.09
N THR A 89 5.03 46.21 32.29
CA THR A 89 6.43 46.71 32.47
C THR A 89 7.58 45.71 32.23
N ASN A 90 8.22 45.91 31.07
CA ASN A 90 9.66 45.97 30.76
C ASN A 90 10.51 44.70 30.53
N SER A 91 10.86 44.56 29.24
CA SER A 91 12.21 44.44 28.66
C SER A 91 12.84 43.06 28.39
N ALA A 92 12.79 42.72 27.10
CA ALA A 92 13.88 42.25 26.23
C ALA A 92 14.76 41.06 26.66
N SER A 93 14.62 39.92 25.96
CA SER A 93 15.61 39.46 24.98
C SER A 93 15.20 38.12 24.34
N SER A 94 15.38 38.07 23.01
CA SER A 94 15.70 36.92 22.14
C SER A 94 15.56 35.49 22.70
N SER A 95 14.70 34.69 22.10
CA SER A 95 15.08 33.63 21.13
C SER A 95 13.89 32.72 20.81
N THR A 96 13.66 32.57 19.52
CA THR A 96 12.64 31.72 18.90
C THR A 96 12.99 30.25 19.13
N SER A 97 12.07 29.44 19.64
CA SER A 97 12.18 27.98 19.58
C SER A 97 10.80 27.40 19.31
N SER A 98 10.51 27.31 18.02
CA SER A 98 9.40 26.57 17.45
C SER A 98 9.66 25.07 17.62
N ALA A 99 8.71 24.37 18.24
CA ALA A 99 8.66 22.92 18.21
C ALA A 99 8.41 22.45 16.78
N THR A 100 9.38 21.77 16.19
CA THR A 100 9.26 21.08 14.91
C THR A 100 8.66 19.68 15.12
N PRO A 101 7.64 19.26 14.34
CA PRO A 101 7.21 17.87 14.27
C PRO A 101 8.29 17.04 13.57
N SER A 102 8.59 15.85 14.12
CA SER A 102 9.59 14.92 13.59
C SER A 102 9.32 14.56 12.14
N SER A 103 10.26 14.96 11.30
CA SER A 103 10.39 14.61 9.90
C SER A 103 10.70 13.12 9.72
N SER A 104 9.91 12.50 8.85
CA SER A 104 10.21 11.28 8.12
C SER A 104 11.64 11.32 7.56
N THR A 105 12.51 10.51 8.17
CA THR A 105 13.82 10.22 7.59
C THR A 105 13.72 8.90 6.84
N SER A 106 13.46 8.97 5.54
CA SER A 106 13.83 7.88 4.62
C SER A 106 15.34 7.89 4.45
N PRO A 107 16.04 6.77 4.66
CA PRO A 107 17.26 6.50 3.92
C PRO A 107 16.87 5.93 2.55
N ALA A 108 17.08 6.73 1.51
CA ALA A 108 17.09 6.23 0.14
C ALA A 108 18.31 5.34 -0.06
N THR A 109 18.11 4.08 -0.44
CA THR A 109 18.96 3.28 -1.36
C THR A 109 18.17 2.01 -1.73
N GLY A 110 17.52 2.02 -2.89
CA GLY A 110 17.10 0.80 -3.61
C GLY A 110 16.05 -0.15 -3.01
N GLY A 111 15.43 0.15 -1.86
CA GLY A 111 14.46 -0.73 -1.20
C GLY A 111 13.01 -0.47 -1.63
N GLY A 112 12.21 -1.54 -1.75
CA GLY A 112 10.79 -1.47 -2.06
C GLY A 112 9.95 -0.73 -1.00
N LEU A 113 8.63 -0.72 -1.20
CA LEU A 113 7.69 0.00 -0.33
C LEU A 113 7.83 -0.47 1.13
N THR A 114 7.91 0.49 2.06
CA THR A 114 8.06 0.24 3.50
C THR A 114 6.85 0.73 4.27
N TYR A 115 6.32 -0.11 5.15
CA TYR A 115 5.15 0.17 5.98
C TYR A 115 5.47 -0.02 7.46
N LYS A 116 4.71 0.66 8.33
CA LYS A 116 4.65 0.23 9.73
C LYS A 116 3.94 -1.11 9.80
N ALA A 117 4.55 -2.06 10.50
CA ALA A 117 4.07 -3.42 10.57
C ALA A 117 3.86 -3.85 12.02
N SER A 118 2.80 -4.63 12.24
CA SER A 118 2.69 -5.50 13.39
C SER A 118 3.06 -6.92 12.98
N MET A 119 3.76 -7.61 13.85
CA MET A 119 4.20 -8.97 13.64
C MET A 119 3.65 -9.80 14.78
N THR A 120 2.99 -10.87 14.42
CA THR A 120 2.42 -11.89 15.31
C THR A 120 2.90 -13.25 14.82
N HIS A 121 2.41 -14.34 15.41
CA HIS A 121 2.76 -15.68 14.95
C HIS A 121 1.57 -16.61 15.01
N TYR A 122 1.63 -17.67 14.20
CA TYR A 122 0.64 -18.74 14.17
C TYR A 122 1.29 -20.06 13.73
N GLY A 123 0.67 -21.17 14.06
CA GLY A 123 1.13 -22.51 13.70
C GLY A 123 0.97 -23.51 14.84
N ALA A 124 1.68 -24.64 14.76
CA ALA A 124 1.55 -25.69 15.75
C ALA A 124 1.89 -25.18 17.17
N GLY A 125 0.92 -25.26 18.08
CA GLY A 125 1.09 -24.90 19.49
C GLY A 125 0.65 -23.49 19.89
N ASP A 126 0.09 -22.69 18.96
CA ASP A 126 -0.61 -21.47 19.34
C ASP A 126 -1.97 -21.78 20.03
N THR A 127 -2.51 -20.82 20.78
CA THR A 127 -3.79 -20.98 21.51
C THR A 127 -5.03 -20.73 20.63
N PHE A 128 -4.85 -20.25 19.38
CA PHE A 128 -5.93 -19.61 18.59
C PHE A 128 -5.99 -20.00 17.10
N GLY A 129 -5.16 -20.90 16.59
CA GLY A 129 -4.83 -20.97 15.17
C GLY A 129 -4.50 -22.37 14.67
N SER A 130 -4.90 -22.60 13.43
CA SER A 130 -4.79 -23.82 12.62
C SER A 130 -3.56 -24.70 12.94
N PRO A 131 -3.72 -26.03 13.03
CA PRO A 131 -2.66 -26.94 13.50
C PRO A 131 -1.37 -26.96 12.66
N ASN A 132 -1.31 -26.23 11.55
CA ASN A 132 -0.10 -25.96 10.79
C ASN A 132 -0.23 -24.67 9.96
N CYS A 133 0.86 -23.90 9.88
CA CYS A 133 1.01 -22.71 9.03
C CYS A 133 1.83 -22.99 7.75
N ASN A 134 2.52 -24.14 7.71
CA ASN A 134 3.46 -24.50 6.66
C ASN A 134 2.99 -25.75 5.90
N THR A 135 1.89 -25.61 5.15
CA THR A 135 1.32 -26.70 4.36
C THR A 135 0.82 -26.22 2.99
N ASN A 136 0.64 -27.16 2.06
CA ASN A 136 0.08 -26.87 0.73
C ASN A 136 -1.40 -26.41 0.77
N THR A 137 -2.04 -26.42 1.93
CA THR A 137 -3.39 -25.86 2.13
C THR A 137 -3.39 -24.37 2.48
N ALA A 138 -2.22 -23.74 2.62
CA ALA A 138 -2.11 -22.29 2.73
C ALA A 138 -2.72 -21.59 1.50
N ALA A 139 -3.15 -20.34 1.65
CA ALA A 139 -3.87 -19.61 0.60
C ALA A 139 -3.10 -19.51 -0.72
N CYS A 140 -1.75 -19.53 -0.69
CA CYS A 140 -0.93 -19.52 -1.89
C CYS A 140 -0.67 -20.89 -2.51
N ALA A 141 -1.22 -21.97 -1.95
CA ALA A 141 -1.03 -23.36 -2.39
C ALA A 141 0.45 -23.80 -2.46
N PHE A 142 1.27 -23.29 -1.53
CA PHE A 142 2.65 -23.74 -1.32
C PHE A 142 3.06 -23.51 0.14
N TYR A 143 4.12 -24.18 0.55
CA TYR A 143 4.81 -23.93 1.81
C TYR A 143 6.32 -23.83 1.60
N THR A 144 7.08 -23.52 2.65
CA THR A 144 8.54 -23.31 2.54
C THR A 144 9.29 -24.27 3.45
N TYR A 145 10.27 -24.99 2.90
CA TYR A 145 11.12 -25.87 3.69
C TYR A 145 12.47 -26.16 3.00
N PRO A 146 13.60 -25.70 3.57
CA PRO A 146 13.70 -24.69 4.63
C PRO A 146 13.22 -23.32 4.12
N GLY A 147 13.08 -22.34 5.02
CA GLY A 147 12.83 -20.94 4.66
C GLY A 147 11.63 -20.36 5.38
N PHE A 148 11.73 -19.09 5.75
CA PHE A 148 10.72 -18.42 6.56
C PHE A 148 9.52 -18.00 5.74
N SER A 149 8.33 -18.29 6.25
CA SER A 149 7.07 -17.88 5.65
C SER A 149 6.17 -17.14 6.63
N ALA A 150 5.23 -16.37 6.08
CA ALA A 150 4.25 -15.63 6.86
C ALA A 150 2.92 -15.51 6.12
N ALA A 151 1.84 -15.39 6.88
CA ALA A 151 0.59 -14.85 6.38
C ALA A 151 0.65 -13.32 6.42
N VAL A 152 0.10 -12.63 5.43
CA VAL A 152 0.05 -11.16 5.41
C VAL A 152 -1.40 -10.66 5.46
N SER A 153 -1.62 -9.51 6.10
CA SER A 153 -2.94 -8.88 6.21
C SER A 153 -3.62 -8.71 4.87
N GLN A 154 -4.95 -8.82 4.86
CA GLN A 154 -5.75 -8.90 3.65
C GLN A 154 -5.57 -7.70 2.70
N ASN A 155 -5.29 -6.51 3.23
CA ASN A 155 -4.99 -5.30 2.45
C ASN A 155 -3.73 -5.43 1.58
N VAL A 156 -2.74 -6.23 2.00
CA VAL A 156 -1.55 -6.55 1.21
C VAL A 156 -1.77 -7.84 0.41
N PHE A 157 -2.41 -8.86 1.01
CA PHE A 157 -2.65 -10.13 0.34
C PHE A 157 -3.44 -9.95 -0.96
N GLY A 158 -4.40 -9.01 -0.96
CA GLY A 158 -5.10 -8.52 -2.14
C GLY A 158 -6.41 -9.23 -2.46
N VAL A 159 -6.68 -10.38 -1.83
CA VAL A 159 -7.96 -11.12 -1.95
C VAL A 159 -8.42 -11.63 -0.59
N GLY A 160 -9.72 -11.93 -0.46
CA GLY A 160 -10.29 -12.48 0.76
C GLY A 160 -10.25 -14.00 0.85
N PRO A 161 -10.72 -14.56 1.99
CA PRO A 161 -10.83 -16.01 2.18
C PRO A 161 -11.61 -16.71 1.06
N GLY A 162 -11.12 -17.89 0.64
CA GLY A 162 -11.75 -18.70 -0.40
C GLY A 162 -11.47 -18.27 -1.85
N ALA A 163 -10.83 -17.11 -2.07
CA ALA A 163 -10.44 -16.67 -3.41
C ALA A 163 -9.17 -17.37 -3.97
N GLY A 164 -8.43 -18.07 -3.11
CA GLY A 164 -7.15 -18.70 -3.47
C GLY A 164 -5.98 -17.73 -3.38
N ALA A 165 -4.99 -17.91 -4.25
CA ALA A 165 -3.75 -17.14 -4.23
C ALA A 165 -3.99 -15.67 -4.60
N GLY A 166 -3.62 -14.77 -3.68
CA GLY A 166 -3.61 -13.33 -3.93
C GLY A 166 -2.33 -12.85 -4.60
N PRO A 167 -2.28 -11.59 -5.07
CA PRO A 167 -1.10 -10.99 -5.69
C PRO A 167 0.14 -10.95 -4.78
N ALA A 168 -0.01 -11.03 -3.46
CA ALA A 168 1.13 -11.08 -2.54
C ALA A 168 1.82 -12.44 -2.48
N CYS A 169 1.21 -13.52 -3.00
CA CYS A 169 1.78 -14.86 -2.94
C CYS A 169 3.17 -14.92 -3.58
N GLY A 170 4.15 -15.42 -2.82
CA GLY A 170 5.54 -15.52 -3.26
C GLY A 170 6.35 -14.23 -3.16
N THR A 171 5.76 -13.11 -2.72
CA THR A 171 6.51 -11.88 -2.45
C THR A 171 7.37 -12.03 -1.20
N CYS A 172 8.52 -11.35 -1.18
CA CYS A 172 9.45 -11.37 -0.06
C CYS A 172 9.49 -10.04 0.68
N TRP A 173 9.55 -10.13 2.01
CA TRP A 173 9.45 -8.97 2.89
C TRP A 173 10.51 -9.05 3.99
N LYS A 174 11.31 -7.98 4.11
CA LYS A 174 12.20 -7.80 5.23
C LYS A 174 11.43 -7.18 6.38
N LEU A 175 11.42 -7.88 7.51
CA LEU A 175 10.70 -7.49 8.72
C LEU A 175 11.70 -7.08 9.80
N VAL A 176 11.44 -5.96 10.47
CA VAL A 176 12.27 -5.45 11.57
C VAL A 176 11.38 -5.19 12.77
N GLY A 177 11.68 -5.83 13.90
CA GLY A 177 11.00 -5.60 15.17
C GLY A 177 11.67 -4.50 15.98
N GLU A 178 10.88 -3.63 16.60
CA GLU A 178 11.38 -2.52 17.42
C GLU A 178 10.85 -2.59 18.85
N THR A 179 9.53 -2.69 19.02
CA THR A 179 8.86 -2.72 20.32
C THR A 179 7.87 -3.86 20.44
N ASP A 180 7.50 -4.22 21.66
CA ASP A 180 6.30 -5.03 21.93
C ASP A 180 5.01 -4.21 21.76
N SER A 181 3.86 -4.84 21.98
CA SER A 181 2.54 -4.21 21.95
C SER A 181 2.32 -3.09 22.98
N SER A 182 3.16 -3.02 24.01
CA SER A 182 3.11 -2.02 25.08
C SER A 182 4.09 -0.87 24.86
N GLY A 183 4.88 -0.92 23.79
CA GLY A 183 5.89 0.09 23.45
C GLY A 183 7.25 -0.14 24.12
N ASN A 184 7.47 -1.27 24.81
CA ASN A 184 8.79 -1.59 25.35
C ASN A 184 9.69 -2.10 24.23
N LYS A 185 10.96 -1.68 24.23
CA LYS A 185 11.93 -2.13 23.23
C LYS A 185 12.17 -3.63 23.31
N LEU A 186 12.14 -4.32 22.16
CA LEU A 186 12.47 -5.75 22.10
C LEU A 186 13.95 -5.98 22.45
N SER A 187 14.23 -7.11 23.08
CA SER A 187 15.61 -7.53 23.41
C SER A 187 16.49 -7.64 22.16
N ASN A 188 15.90 -8.05 21.05
CA ASN A 188 16.51 -8.15 19.72
C ASN A 188 16.08 -6.99 18.78
N ALA A 189 15.60 -5.86 19.31
CA ALA A 189 15.15 -4.76 18.47
C ALA A 189 16.21 -4.32 17.46
N GLY A 190 15.80 -4.20 16.19
CA GLY A 190 16.67 -3.89 15.05
C GLY A 190 17.21 -5.12 14.32
N THR A 191 17.03 -6.34 14.83
CA THR A 191 17.27 -7.55 14.02
C THR A 191 16.20 -7.70 12.95
N SER A 192 16.59 -8.21 11.79
CA SER A 192 15.69 -8.41 10.67
C SER A 192 15.69 -9.86 10.19
N ILE A 193 14.53 -10.32 9.71
CA ILE A 193 14.42 -11.53 8.89
C ILE A 193 13.80 -11.17 7.55
N VAL A 194 13.98 -12.04 6.55
CA VAL A 194 13.23 -11.97 5.30
C VAL A 194 12.28 -13.16 5.25
N VAL A 195 11.00 -12.90 5.02
CA VAL A 195 9.95 -13.92 4.90
C VAL A 195 9.36 -13.93 3.50
N MET A 196 8.86 -15.07 3.07
CA MET A 196 8.03 -15.19 1.88
C MET A 196 6.55 -15.30 2.26
N VAL A 197 5.68 -14.55 1.59
CA VAL A 197 4.23 -14.63 1.82
C VAL A 197 3.67 -15.90 1.19
N ASN A 198 3.15 -16.80 2.02
CA ASN A 198 2.52 -18.05 1.57
C ASN A 198 1.04 -18.17 1.98
N ASN A 199 0.54 -17.27 2.81
CA ASN A 199 -0.81 -17.37 3.34
C ASN A 199 -1.50 -16.01 3.54
N LEU A 200 -2.80 -16.04 3.76
CA LEU A 200 -3.64 -14.89 4.05
C LEU A 200 -3.86 -14.77 5.57
N CYS A 201 -3.63 -13.58 6.12
CA CYS A 201 -4.24 -13.20 7.39
C CYS A 201 -5.57 -12.47 7.09
N PRO A 202 -6.73 -13.11 7.32
CA PRO A 202 -8.03 -12.57 6.93
C PRO A 202 -8.40 -11.34 7.76
N ALA A 203 -9.11 -10.37 7.18
CA ALA A 203 -9.64 -9.24 7.91
C ALA A 203 -10.83 -9.63 8.81
N ASP A 204 -11.64 -10.59 8.36
CA ASP A 204 -12.81 -11.04 9.11
C ASP A 204 -12.39 -11.77 10.39
N GLY A 205 -12.92 -11.32 11.52
CA GLY A 205 -12.58 -11.86 12.84
C GLY A 205 -11.16 -11.54 13.35
N ASN A 206 -10.31 -10.85 12.58
CA ASN A 206 -8.95 -10.49 13.00
C ASN A 206 -8.64 -8.99 12.82
N PRO A 207 -8.84 -8.18 13.87
CA PRO A 207 -8.57 -6.74 13.85
C PRO A 207 -7.14 -6.35 13.49
N LEU A 208 -6.15 -7.22 13.72
CA LEU A 208 -4.76 -6.95 13.35
C LEU A 208 -4.57 -6.87 11.84
N CYS A 209 -5.42 -7.58 11.08
CA CYS A 209 -5.33 -7.74 9.63
C CYS A 209 -6.48 -7.06 8.87
N ALA A 210 -7.29 -6.28 9.58
CA ALA A 210 -8.51 -5.64 9.07
C ALA A 210 -8.31 -4.18 8.62
N GLN A 211 -7.09 -3.80 8.22
CA GLN A 211 -6.84 -2.48 7.65
C GLN A 211 -7.61 -2.32 6.33
N ASN A 212 -8.35 -1.20 6.14
CA ASN A 212 -9.14 -0.95 4.92
C ASN A 212 -8.30 -0.43 3.74
N GLY A 213 -6.98 -0.51 3.84
CA GLY A 213 -6.01 -0.05 2.85
C GLY A 213 -4.62 0.09 3.47
N LEU A 214 -3.67 0.61 2.70
CA LEU A 214 -2.28 0.80 3.15
C LEU A 214 -2.06 2.15 3.86
N SER A 215 -3.04 3.05 3.81
CA SER A 215 -3.05 4.32 4.56
C SER A 215 -3.66 4.18 5.96
N ASP A 216 -4.47 3.14 6.19
CA ASP A 216 -5.10 2.88 7.47
C ASP A 216 -4.16 2.11 8.39
N THR A 217 -4.55 1.99 9.66
CA THR A 217 -3.78 1.25 10.67
C THR A 217 -4.68 0.39 11.55
N ASN A 218 -4.13 -0.67 12.10
CA ASN A 218 -4.78 -1.46 13.15
C ASN A 218 -4.64 -0.76 14.54
N GLN A 219 -5.11 -1.41 15.61
CA GLN A 219 -5.12 -0.83 16.95
C GLN A 219 -3.72 -0.51 17.53
N TYR A 220 -2.65 -0.97 16.88
CA TYR A 220 -1.27 -0.69 17.26
C TYR A 220 -0.56 0.32 16.33
N GLY A 221 -1.30 0.96 15.42
CA GLY A 221 -0.73 1.94 14.49
C GLY A 221 0.06 1.33 13.34
N ALA A 222 -0.13 0.03 13.07
CA ALA A 222 0.51 -0.66 11.95
C ALA A 222 -0.39 -0.71 10.72
N ASN A 223 0.18 -0.39 9.56
CA ASN A 223 -0.51 -0.40 8.27
C ASN A 223 -0.73 -1.82 7.73
N VAL A 224 0.13 -2.75 8.12
CA VAL A 224 0.13 -4.13 7.66
C VAL A 224 0.41 -5.06 8.83
N ASN A 225 -0.07 -6.29 8.77
CA ASN A 225 0.26 -7.33 9.74
C ASN A 225 0.89 -8.55 9.05
N PHE A 226 1.92 -9.12 9.69
CA PHE A 226 2.52 -10.38 9.30
C PHE A 226 2.35 -11.40 10.42
N ASP A 227 1.62 -12.47 10.17
CA ASP A 227 1.60 -13.64 11.05
C ASP A 227 2.73 -14.57 10.64
N LEU A 228 3.81 -14.58 11.42
CA LEU A 228 4.98 -15.42 11.18
C LEU A 228 4.64 -16.88 11.43
N CYS A 229 5.00 -17.73 10.47
CA CYS A 229 4.74 -19.16 10.59
C CYS A 229 5.75 -19.83 11.53
N SER A 230 5.27 -20.32 12.67
CA SER A 230 6.08 -21.05 13.66
C SER A 230 6.74 -22.30 13.06
N ASP A 231 6.01 -23.05 12.25
CA ASP A 231 6.49 -24.32 11.66
C ASP A 231 7.60 -24.12 10.61
N SER A 232 7.75 -22.90 10.08
CA SER A 232 8.83 -22.52 9.16
C SER A 232 10.10 -22.06 9.90
N GLY A 233 10.03 -21.88 11.22
CA GLY A 233 11.07 -21.26 12.04
C GLY A 233 11.04 -19.72 12.05
N ALA A 234 10.12 -19.08 11.33
CA ALA A 234 10.05 -17.62 11.21
C ALA A 234 9.79 -16.94 12.57
N GLN A 235 8.87 -17.49 13.38
CA GLN A 235 8.58 -16.98 14.72
C GLN A 235 9.84 -17.00 15.59
N GLU A 236 10.51 -18.15 15.69
CA GLU A 236 11.68 -18.33 16.56
C GLU A 236 12.81 -17.40 16.12
N ALA A 237 13.07 -17.30 14.81
CA ALA A 237 14.07 -16.39 14.27
C ALA A 237 13.76 -14.92 14.54
N PHE A 238 12.48 -14.54 14.60
CA PHE A 238 12.05 -13.16 14.79
C PHE A 238 11.90 -12.74 16.25
N PHE A 239 11.27 -13.57 17.07
CA PHE A 239 10.96 -13.26 18.47
C PHE A 239 12.00 -13.82 19.44
N GLY A 240 12.76 -14.85 19.04
CA GLY A 240 13.67 -15.57 19.94
C GLY A 240 12.98 -15.99 21.25
N ASP A 241 13.74 -15.93 22.35
CA ASP A 241 13.26 -16.25 23.71
C ASP A 241 12.57 -15.07 24.42
N SER A 242 12.14 -14.03 23.68
CA SER A 242 11.62 -12.80 24.28
C SER A 242 10.30 -12.97 25.04
N GLY A 243 9.55 -14.04 24.76
CA GLY A 243 8.19 -14.23 25.28
C GLY A 243 7.17 -13.22 24.73
N VAL A 244 7.55 -12.42 23.73
CA VAL A 244 6.69 -11.44 23.08
C VAL A 244 5.88 -12.13 21.98
N GLY A 245 4.56 -12.05 22.06
CA GLY A 245 3.66 -12.59 21.03
C GLY A 245 3.26 -11.58 19.95
N LEU A 246 3.51 -10.28 20.17
CA LEU A 246 3.24 -9.21 19.21
C LEU A 246 4.33 -8.14 19.26
N ALA A 247 4.93 -7.89 18.10
CA ALA A 247 5.92 -6.84 17.90
C ALA A 247 5.40 -5.77 16.95
N ILE A 248 5.88 -4.54 17.13
CA ILE A 248 5.69 -3.41 16.23
C ILE A 248 7.04 -3.01 15.64
N GLY A 249 7.03 -2.65 14.36
CA GLY A 249 8.22 -2.16 13.68
C GLY A 249 7.92 -1.85 12.21
N SER A 250 8.71 -2.41 11.31
CA SER A 250 8.59 -2.13 9.86
C SER A 250 8.63 -3.39 9.00
N ALA A 251 7.96 -3.29 7.85
CA ALA A 251 8.03 -4.28 6.79
C ALA A 251 8.38 -3.58 5.48
N THR A 252 9.42 -4.04 4.81
CA THR A 252 9.88 -3.54 3.51
C THR A 252 9.79 -4.66 2.49
N GLN A 253 9.09 -4.43 1.38
CA GLN A 253 9.12 -5.38 0.28
C GLN A 253 10.52 -5.40 -0.33
N VAL A 254 11.08 -6.59 -0.51
CA VAL A 254 12.43 -6.81 -1.03
C VAL A 254 12.41 -7.80 -2.18
N ASP A 255 13.49 -7.82 -2.96
CA ASP A 255 13.69 -8.86 -3.95
C ASP A 255 13.88 -10.22 -3.25
N CYS A 256 13.31 -11.29 -3.80
CA CYS A 256 13.41 -12.61 -3.19
C CYS A 256 14.81 -13.21 -3.21
N SER A 257 15.79 -12.59 -3.88
CA SER A 257 17.22 -12.91 -3.69
C SER A 257 17.72 -12.61 -2.27
N GLU A 258 17.04 -11.76 -1.48
CA GLU A 258 17.32 -11.56 -0.05
C GLU A 258 16.71 -12.65 0.83
N TRP A 259 15.79 -13.46 0.31
CA TRP A 259 15.16 -14.57 1.02
C TRP A 259 15.95 -15.86 0.79
N SER A 260 16.06 -16.68 1.85
CA SER A 260 16.72 -17.99 1.79
C SER A 260 15.73 -19.09 2.10
N GLY A 261 15.58 -20.04 1.17
CA GLY A 261 14.74 -21.21 1.37
C GLY A 261 14.40 -21.93 0.08
N THR A 262 13.42 -22.83 0.16
CA THR A 262 12.86 -23.57 -0.97
C THR A 262 11.35 -23.59 -0.86
N VAL A 263 10.67 -23.28 -1.96
CA VAL A 263 9.22 -23.41 -2.10
C VAL A 263 8.87 -24.87 -2.41
N VAL A 264 7.87 -25.40 -1.72
CA VAL A 264 7.34 -26.75 -1.92
C VAL A 264 5.86 -26.65 -2.27
N HIS A 265 5.45 -27.41 -3.31
CA HIS A 265 4.10 -27.47 -3.85
C HIS A 265 3.40 -28.80 -3.55
#